data_AF-A0A0C2R1D0-F1
#
_entry.id   AF-A0A0C2R1D0-F1
#
_cell.length_a   1.000
_cell.length_b   1.000
_cell.length_c   1.000
_cell.angle_alpha   90.00
_cell.angle_beta   90.00
_cell.angle_gamma   90.00
#
_symmetry.space_group_name_H-M   'P 1'
#
loop_
_entity.id
_entity.type
_entity.pdbx_description
1 polymer ?
#
loop_
_entity_poly.entity_id
_entity_poly.type
_entity_poly.pdbx_seq_one_letter_code
_entity_poly.pdbx_strand_id
1 'polypeptide(L)' 'MGVAFLYLASILAGFALLNVPLESYLGPLDPILTFIGMSAVVLFSLVLIFKGLVALFDK' A
#
# COMPACT_ATOMS: atom_id res chain seq x y z
N MET A 1 -20.72 1.84 7.83
CA MET A 1 -19.55 2.59 7.31
C MET A 1 -18.23 1.97 7.81
N GLY A 2 -17.97 0.68 7.55
CA GLY A 2 -17.03 -0.09 8.40
C GLY A 2 -15.66 -0.49 7.82
N VAL A 3 -15.51 -0.63 6.50
CA VAL A 3 -14.30 -1.29 5.93
C VAL A 3 -13.57 -0.51 4.84
N ALA A 4 -14.25 0.41 4.15
CA ALA A 4 -13.64 1.20 3.08
C ALA A 4 -12.53 2.13 3.62
N PHE A 5 -12.73 2.75 4.78
CA PHE A 5 -11.72 3.58 5.43
C PHE A 5 -10.49 2.79 5.90
N LEU A 6 -10.67 1.55 6.39
CA LEU A 6 -9.55 0.67 6.76
C LEU A 6 -8.73 0.26 5.54
N TYR A 7 -9.41 0.00 4.43
CA TYR A 7 -8.78 -0.31 3.14
C TYR A 7 -7.97 0.88 2.63
N LEU A 8 -8.56 2.07 2.65
CA LEU A 8 -7.90 3.31 2.25
C LEU A 8 -6.71 3.64 3.15
N ALA A 9 -6.88 3.51 4.47
CA ALA A 9 -5.83 3.75 5.46
C ALA A 9 -4.65 2.78 5.29
N SER A 10 -4.91 1.50 4.99
CA SER A 10 -3.86 0.52 4.74
C SER A 10 -3.09 0.81 3.45
N ILE A 11 -3.78 1.22 2.39
CA ILE A 11 -3.15 1.67 1.14
C ILE A 11 -2.26 2.89 1.42
N LEU A 12 -2.81 3.90 2.09
CA LEU A 12 -2.11 5.14 2.39
C LEU A 12 -0.89 4.90 3.30
N ALA A 13 -0.99 3.98 4.26
CA ALA A 13 0.13 3.55 5.09
C ALA A 13 1.25 2.89 4.27
N GLY A 14 0.92 2.07 3.27
CA GLY A 14 1.91 1.47 2.37
C GLY A 14 2.68 2.50 1.54
N PHE A 15 1.98 3.53 1.04
CA PHE A 15 2.62 4.66 0.33
C PHE A 15 3.40 5.59 1.26
N ALA A 16 2.91 5.80 2.49
CA ALA A 16 3.62 6.58 3.51
C ALA A 16 4.92 5.90 3.93
N LEU A 17 4.94 4.56 4.02
CA LEU A 17 6.13 3.77 4.34
C LEU A 17 7.30 4.02 3.35
N LEU A 18 6.98 4.24 2.07
CA LEU A 18 7.97 4.55 1.03
C LEU A 18 8.55 5.97 1.12
N ASN A 19 7.86 6.89 1.79
CA ASN A 19 8.27 8.29 1.91
C ASN A 19 8.73 8.65 3.33
N VAL A 20 9.00 7.66 4.20
CA VAL A 20 9.51 7.92 5.55
C VAL A 20 10.94 8.47 5.44
N PRO A 21 11.22 9.70 5.91
CA PRO A 21 12.58 10.18 6.02
C PRO A 21 13.28 9.39 7.14
N LEU A 22 14.13 8.44 6.75
CA LEU A 22 14.90 7.64 7.69
C LEU A 22 16.20 8.38 8.00
N GLU A 23 16.22 9.09 9.14
CA GLU A 23 17.43 9.72 9.64
C GLU A 23 18.51 8.67 9.97
N SER A 24 19.76 9.10 10.13
CA SER A 24 20.98 8.27 10.18
C SER A 24 20.95 7.07 11.15
N TYR A 25 20.11 7.08 12.19
CA TYR A 25 19.91 5.96 13.11
C TYR A 25 18.99 4.83 12.57
N LEU A 26 18.13 5.12 11.60
CA LEU A 26 17.19 4.18 10.96
C LEU A 26 17.57 3.82 9.51
N GLY A 27 18.66 4.40 8.98
CA GLY A 27 19.16 4.11 7.64
C GLY A 27 19.32 2.63 7.27
N PRO A 28 19.71 1.71 8.19
CA PRO A 28 19.77 0.28 7.88
C PRO A 28 18.40 -0.37 7.60
N LEU A 29 17.30 0.24 8.04
CA LEU A 29 15.94 -0.26 7.81
C LEU A 29 15.35 0.23 6.47
N ASP A 30 15.98 1.20 5.82
CA ASP A 30 15.57 1.76 4.52
C ASP A 30 15.32 0.70 3.42
N PRO A 31 16.22 -0.27 3.17
CA PRO A 31 15.96 -1.30 2.16
C PRO A 31 14.76 -2.19 2.51
N ILE A 32 14.51 -2.41 3.81
CA ILE A 32 13.40 -3.25 4.28
C ILE A 32 12.06 -2.49 4.14
N LEU A 33 12.02 -1.23 4.55
CA LEU A 33 10.83 -0.37 4.38
C LEU A 33 10.50 -0.16 2.91
N THR A 34 11.51 0.05 2.07
CA THR A 34 11.33 0.20 0.63
C THR A 34 10.76 -1.09 0.02
N PHE A 35 11.29 -2.25 0.40
CA PHE A 35 10.80 -3.54 -0.08
C PHE A 35 9.34 -3.80 0.34
N ILE A 36 9.01 -3.56 1.61
CA ILE A 36 7.66 -3.75 2.14
C ILE A 36 6.68 -2.77 1.49
N GLY A 37 7.04 -1.49 1.41
CA GLY A 37 6.23 -0.46 0.78
C GLY A 37 5.97 -0.76 -0.70
N MET A 38 6.99 -1.18 -1.45
CA MET A 38 6.85 -1.59 -2.85
C MET A 38 5.91 -2.79 -2.99
N SER A 39 6.09 -3.82 -2.15
CA SER A 39 5.23 -5.01 -2.17
C SER A 39 3.77 -4.66 -1.86
N ALA A 40 3.54 -3.76 -0.90
CA ALA A 40 2.21 -3.28 -0.54
C ALA A 40 1.55 -2.55 -1.71
N VAL A 41 2.27 -1.64 -2.38
CA VAL A 41 1.75 -0.91 -3.55
C VAL A 41 1.36 -1.88 -4.66
N VAL A 42 2.21 -2.85 -5.00
CA VAL A 42 1.93 -3.83 -6.06
C VAL A 42 0.70 -4.68 -5.71
N LEU A 43 0.64 -5.23 -4.49
CA LEU A 43 -0.47 -6.07 -4.06
C LEU A 43 -1.80 -5.30 -4.02
N PHE A 44 -1.81 -4.11 -3.42
CA PHE A 44 -3.03 -3.29 -3.38
C PHE A 44 -3.47 -2.83 -4.76
N SER A 45 -2.53 -2.48 -5.65
CA SER A 45 -2.85 -2.10 -7.02
C SER A 45 -3.49 -3.26 -7.77
N LEU A 46 -2.94 -4.47 -7.65
CA LEU A 46 -3.49 -5.68 -8.27
C LEU A 46 -4.91 -5.98 -7.77
N VAL A 47 -5.12 -5.90 -6.46
CA VAL A 47 -6.45 -6.15 -5.86
C VAL A 47 -7.45 -5.07 -6.26
N LEU A 48 -7.05 -3.79 -6.30
CA LEU A 48 -7.93 -2.71 -6.76
C LEU A 48 -8.34 -2.90 -8.22
N ILE A 49 -7.38 -3.24 -9.10
CA ILE A 49 -7.65 -3.51 -10.51
C ILE A 49 -8.61 -4.70 -10.62
N PHE A 50 -8.33 -5.81 -9.92
CA PHE A 50 -9.18 -7.00 -9.97
C PHE A 50 -10.61 -6.70 -9.47
N LYS A 51 -10.74 -6.02 -8.33
CA LYS A 51 -12.06 -5.66 -7.77
C LYS A 51 -12.79 -4.66 -8.67
N GLY A 52 -12.07 -3.72 -9.29
CA GLY A 52 -12.64 -2.81 -10.29
C GLY A 52 -13.12 -3.54 -11.54
N LEU A 53 -12.36 -4.53 -12.00
CA LEU A 53 -12.72 -5.37 -13.15
C LEU A 53 -13.97 -6.21 -12.84
N VAL A 54 -14.00 -6.89 -11.69
CA VAL A 54 -15.17 -7.64 -11.22
C VAL A 54 -16.37 -6.71 -11.11
N ALA A 55 -16.24 -5.53 -10.50
CA ALA A 55 -17.35 -4.57 -10.41
C ALA A 55 -17.83 -4.03 -11.76
N LEU A 56 -16.97 -4.05 -12.79
CA LEU A 56 -17.33 -3.65 -14.15
C LEU A 56 -18.06 -4.76 -14.92
N PHE A 57 -17.69 -6.02 -14.70
CA PHE A 57 -18.30 -7.19 -15.35
C PHE A 57 -19.51 -7.76 -14.60
N ASP A 58 -19.65 -7.49 -13.30
CA ASP A 58 -20.81 -7.86 -12.47
C ASP A 58 -22.01 -6.90 -12.69
N LYS A 59 -21.92 -6.03 -13.71
CA LYS A 59 -22.93 -5.04 -14.09
C LYS A 59 -23.27 -5.09 -15.57
#